data_AF-A0A2X2KQI7-F1
#
_entry.id   AF-A0A2X2KQI7-F1
#
_cell.length_a   1.000
_cell.length_b   1.000
_cell.length_c   1.000
_cell.angle_alpha   90.00
_cell.angle_beta   90.00
_cell.angle_gamma   90.00
#
_symmetry.space_group_name_H-M   'P 1'
#
loop_
_entity.id
_entity.type
_entity.pdbx_description
1 polymer ?
#
loop_
_entity_poly.entity_id
_entity_poly.type
_entity_poly.pdbx_seq_one_letter_code
_entity_poly.pdbx_strand_id
1 'polypeptide(L)'
;MFVRARVDEGVMEDAILAPQQGVTRDAKGNATALVVNKDNKVEQRTLETGETYGDKWLVLNGLHNGDRLIVEGSAKVTSGQTVKAVEVQANGGNA
;
A
#
# COMPACT_ATOMS: atom_id res chain seq x y z
N MET A 1 -37.01 3.42 -15.83
CA MET A 1 -36.72 2.39 -14.82
C MET A 1 -35.31 1.86 -15.10
N PHE A 2 -34.46 1.74 -14.07
CA PHE A 2 -33.07 1.29 -14.22
C PHE A 2 -32.80 0.11 -13.28
N VAL A 3 -31.92 -0.79 -13.71
CA VAL A 3 -31.42 -1.93 -12.92
C VAL A 3 -29.89 -1.89 -12.92
N ARG A 4 -29.25 -2.47 -11.90
CA ARG A 4 -27.79 -2.55 -11.80
C ARG A 4 -27.36 -4.01 -11.94
N ALA A 5 -26.67 -4.33 -13.02
CA ALA A 5 -26.01 -5.62 -13.16
C ALA A 5 -24.67 -5.59 -12.41
N ARG A 6 -24.30 -6.71 -11.79
CA ARG A 6 -22.96 -6.98 -11.28
C ARG A 6 -22.43 -8.20 -12.05
N VAL A 7 -21.17 -8.12 -12.47
CA VAL A 7 -20.48 -9.19 -13.20
C VAL A 7 -19.14 -9.38 -12.51
N ASP A 8 -18.81 -10.62 -12.16
CA ASP A 8 -17.54 -10.95 -11.52
C ASP A 8 -16.47 -11.17 -12.61
N GLU A 9 -15.38 -10.40 -12.56
CA GLU A 9 -14.36 -10.34 -13.65
C GLU A 9 -13.19 -11.32 -13.46
N GLY A 10 -13.26 -12.20 -12.45
CA GLY A 10 -12.22 -13.18 -12.12
C GLY A 10 -11.58 -12.95 -10.75
N VAL A 11 -10.66 -13.84 -10.37
CA VAL A 11 -9.98 -13.81 -9.07
C VAL A 11 -8.49 -13.60 -9.28
N MET A 12 -7.91 -12.62 -8.57
CA MET A 12 -6.47 -12.39 -8.50
C MET A 12 -5.94 -12.95 -7.19
N GLU A 13 -5.40 -14.17 -7.22
CA GLU A 13 -5.00 -14.91 -6.01
C GLU A 13 -3.83 -14.25 -5.26
N ASP A 14 -2.88 -13.65 -5.99
CA ASP A 14 -1.66 -13.06 -5.41
C ASP A 14 -1.74 -11.52 -5.31
N ALA A 15 -2.95 -10.98 -5.10
CA ALA A 15 -3.16 -9.54 -5.03
C ALA A 15 -2.53 -8.91 -3.78
N ILE A 16 -1.77 -7.82 -3.96
CA ILE A 16 -1.23 -7.02 -2.86
C ILE A 16 -2.17 -5.87 -2.56
N LEU A 17 -2.72 -5.86 -1.34
CA LEU A 17 -3.55 -4.77 -0.84
C LEU A 17 -2.76 -3.92 0.15
N ALA A 18 -2.51 -2.66 -0.21
CA ALA A 18 -1.83 -1.70 0.65
C ALA A 18 -2.83 -0.72 1.28
N PRO A 19 -2.80 -0.50 2.62
CA PRO A 19 -3.60 0.53 3.26
C PRO A 19 -3.37 1.91 2.63
N GLN A 20 -4.44 2.68 2.42
CA GLN A 20 -4.36 4.02 1.82
C GLN A 20 -3.43 4.97 2.61
N GLN A 21 -3.35 4.79 3.93
CA GLN A 21 -2.50 5.61 4.82
C GLN A 21 -1.00 5.49 4.51
N GLY A 22 -0.54 4.35 3.97
CA GLY A 22 0.86 4.11 3.62
C GLY A 22 1.23 4.53 2.19
N VAL A 23 0.26 4.97 1.40
CA VAL A 23 0.46 5.39 0.01
C VAL A 23 0.34 6.91 -0.07
N THR A 24 1.40 7.56 -0.52
CA THR A 24 1.45 8.99 -0.78
C THR A 24 1.54 9.26 -2.28
N ARG A 25 1.40 10.52 -2.69
CA ARG A 25 1.65 10.93 -4.08
C ARG A 25 2.79 11.92 -4.14
N ASP A 26 3.65 11.77 -5.14
CA ASP A 26 4.67 12.76 -5.45
C ASP A 26 4.05 14.01 -6.12
N ALA A 27 4.87 15.03 -6.37
CA ALA A 27 4.43 16.27 -7.02
C ALA A 27 3.91 16.07 -8.47
N LYS A 28 4.22 14.94 -9.09
CA LYS A 28 3.75 14.56 -10.43
C LYS A 28 2.46 13.72 -10.37
N GLY A 29 2.00 13.38 -9.17
CA GLY A 29 0.81 12.57 -8.93
C GLY A 29 1.08 11.06 -8.93
N ASN A 30 2.32 10.60 -9.08
CA ASN A 30 2.64 9.17 -9.03
C ASN A 30 2.45 8.65 -7.60
N ALA A 31 1.87 7.45 -7.47
CA ALA A 31 1.77 6.79 -6.18
C ALA A 31 3.17 6.38 -5.69
N THR A 32 3.47 6.64 -4.44
CA THR A 32 4.72 6.28 -3.80
C THR A 32 4.46 5.71 -2.41
N ALA A 33 5.31 4.81 -1.95
CA ALA A 33 5.27 4.26 -0.62
C ALA A 33 6.66 4.26 0.01
N LEU A 34 6.70 4.40 1.33
CA LEU A 34 7.90 4.17 2.10
C LEU A 34 7.83 2.75 2.68
N VAL A 35 8.85 1.95 2.42
CA VAL A 35 8.96 0.58 2.92
C VAL A 35 10.23 0.40 3.73
N VAL A 36 10.20 -0.51 4.70
CA VAL A 36 11.38 -0.90 5.47
C VAL A 36 11.95 -2.19 4.89
N ASN A 37 13.14 -2.11 4.30
CA ASN A 37 13.82 -3.26 3.73
C ASN A 37 14.33 -4.23 4.81
N LYS A 38 14.98 -5.33 4.38
CA LYS A 38 15.52 -6.36 5.29
C LYS A 38 16.65 -5.84 6.19
N ASP A 39 17.35 -4.78 5.77
CA ASP A 39 18.41 -4.12 6.54
C ASP A 39 17.87 -3.08 7.53
N ASN A 40 16.55 -3.04 7.74
CA ASN A 40 15.86 -2.04 8.57
C ASN A 40 16.05 -0.59 8.09
N LYS A 41 16.27 -0.39 6.79
CA LYS A 41 16.35 0.94 6.17
C LYS A 41 15.07 1.27 5.41
N VAL A 42 14.72 2.56 5.46
CA VAL A 42 13.59 3.10 4.71
C VAL A 42 13.99 3.23 3.24
N GLU A 43 13.14 2.76 2.35
CA GLU A 43 13.27 2.86 0.91
C GLU A 43 11.97 3.47 0.36
N GLN A 44 12.09 4.48 -0.49
CA GLN A 44 10.95 5.02 -1.22
C GLN A 44 10.79 4.24 -2.53
N ARG A 45 9.59 3.67 -2.74
CA ARG A 45 9.24 2.98 -3.98
C ARG A 45 8.09 3.69 -4.67
N THR A 46 8.18 3.79 -5.98
CA THR A 46 7.05 4.18 -6.82
C THR A 46 6.15 2.97 -7.01
N LEU A 47 4.85 3.18 -6.88
CA LEU A 47 3.83 2.15 -6.99
C LEU A 47 3.00 2.34 -8.24
N GLU A 48 2.60 1.22 -8.83
CA GLU A 48 1.49 1.16 -9.78
C GLU A 48 0.26 0.62 -9.04
N THR A 49 -0.78 1.45 -8.95
CA THR A 49 -2.00 1.12 -8.20
C THR A 49 -3.19 0.97 -9.15
N GLY A 50 -3.98 -0.08 -8.93
CA GLY A 50 -5.26 -0.30 -9.59
C GLY A 50 -6.41 0.34 -8.81
N GLU A 51 -7.53 -0.38 -8.73
CA GLU A 51 -8.71 0.06 -7.99
C GLU A 51 -8.51 0.02 -6.47
N THR A 52 -9.35 0.77 -5.76
CA THR A 52 -9.45 0.69 -4.30
C THR A 52 -10.46 -0.37 -3.88
N TYR A 53 -10.07 -1.21 -2.93
CA TYR A 53 -10.93 -2.18 -2.28
C TYR A 53 -11.11 -1.75 -0.82
N GLY A 54 -12.25 -1.13 -0.51
CA GLY A 54 -12.50 -0.52 0.80
C GLY A 54 -11.50 0.61 1.11
N ASP A 55 -10.72 0.45 2.16
CA ASP A 55 -9.68 1.38 2.64
C ASP A 55 -8.27 1.03 2.14
N LYS A 56 -8.16 0.13 1.16
CA LYS A 56 -6.89 -0.35 0.60
C LYS A 56 -6.81 -0.08 -0.90
N TRP A 57 -5.59 0.14 -1.38
CA TRP A 57 -5.26 0.15 -2.81
C TRP A 57 -4.85 -1.26 -3.25
N LEU A 58 -5.37 -1.70 -4.38
CA LEU A 58 -4.76 -2.79 -5.13
C LEU A 58 -3.43 -2.30 -5.72
N VAL A 59 -2.33 -2.95 -5.37
CA VAL A 59 -1.00 -2.65 -5.89
C VAL A 59 -0.70 -3.65 -7.01
N LEU A 60 -0.57 -3.12 -8.23
CA LEU A 60 -0.23 -3.90 -9.42
C LEU A 60 1.29 -4.10 -9.53
N ASN A 61 2.07 -3.10 -9.09
CA ASN A 61 3.54 -3.16 -9.12
C ASN A 61 4.17 -2.25 -8.05
N GLY A 62 5.40 -2.57 -7.65
CA GLY A 62 6.23 -1.78 -6.74
C GLY A 62 6.26 -2.26 -5.28
N LEU A 63 5.38 -3.20 -4.90
CA LEU A 63 5.45 -3.93 -3.63
C LEU A 63 5.50 -5.43 -3.89
N HIS A 64 6.10 -6.16 -2.95
CA HIS A 64 6.19 -7.60 -2.95
C HIS A 64 5.72 -8.17 -1.60
N ASN A 65 5.33 -9.44 -1.62
CA ASN A 65 4.98 -10.15 -0.39
C ASN A 65 6.15 -10.11 0.61
N GLY A 66 5.83 -9.75 1.86
CA GLY A 66 6.80 -9.58 2.95
C GLY A 66 7.45 -8.21 3.03
N ASP A 67 7.16 -7.28 2.12
CA ASP A 67 7.56 -5.88 2.29
C ASP A 67 6.83 -5.24 3.48
N ARG A 68 7.58 -4.47 4.27
CA ARG A 68 7.04 -3.76 5.45
C ARG A 68 6.70 -2.32 5.08
N LEU A 69 5.42 -2.07 4.81
CA LEU A 69 4.91 -0.74 4.48
C LEU A 69 4.84 0.16 5.74
N ILE A 70 5.31 1.40 5.61
CA ILE A 70 5.18 2.41 6.66
C ILE A 70 3.81 3.09 6.53
N VAL A 71 2.92 2.81 7.46
CA VAL A 71 1.56 3.41 7.51
C VAL A 71 1.44 4.57 8.50
N GLU A 72 2.34 4.66 9.47
CA GLU A 72 2.39 5.72 10.47
C GLU A 72 3.82 6.27 10.60
N GLY A 73 3.95 7.56 10.90
CA GLY A 73 5.25 8.19 11.10
C GLY A 73 6.06 8.45 9.83
N SER A 74 5.44 8.33 8.65
CA SER A 74 6.07 8.63 7.34
C SER A 74 6.67 10.04 7.28
N ALA A 75 6.07 11.03 7.96
CA ALA A 75 6.60 12.40 8.05
C ALA A 75 7.87 12.54 8.91
N LYS A 76 8.21 11.53 9.71
CA LYS A 76 9.38 11.54 10.62
C LYS A 76 10.58 10.78 10.06
N VAL A 77 10.42 10.16 8.89
CA VAL A 77 11.43 9.29 8.29
C VAL A 77 11.74 9.74 6.87
N THR A 78 12.99 9.54 6.46
CA THR A 78 13.44 9.80 5.10
C THR A 78 14.07 8.55 4.49
N SER A 79 14.11 8.48 3.15
CA SER A 79 14.77 7.39 2.44
C SER A 79 16.24 7.24 2.86
N GLY A 80 16.67 6.01 3.11
CA GLY A 80 18.01 5.66 3.60
C GLY A 80 18.17 5.65 5.12
N GLN A 81 17.19 6.17 5.88
CA GLN A 81 17.25 6.18 7.34
C GLN A 81 17.03 4.77 7.91
N THR A 82 17.83 4.39 8.90
CA THR A 82 17.61 3.16 9.67
C THR A 82 16.51 3.37 10.70
N VAL A 83 15.53 2.47 10.74
CA VAL A 83 14.36 2.55 11.62
C VAL A 83 14.11 1.24 12.33
N LYS A 84 13.49 1.30 13.51
CA LYS A 84 12.94 0.11 14.16
C LYS A 84 11.45 0.01 13.80
N ALA A 85 11.12 -0.90 12.88
CA ALA A 85 9.73 -1.13 12.51
C ALA A 85 8.96 -1.80 13.66
N VAL A 86 7.74 -1.34 13.88
CA VAL A 86 6.76 -1.96 14.79
C VAL A 86 5.52 -2.23 13.96
N GLU A 87 4.99 -3.45 14.07
CA GLU A 87 3.76 -3.81 13.36
C GLU A 87 2.58 -3.02 13.92
N VAL A 88 1.90 -2.31 13.04
CA VAL A 88 0.64 -1.64 13.39
C VAL A 88 -0.43 -2.72 13.46
N GLN A 89 -1.11 -2.81 14.61
CA GLN A 89 -2.31 -3.63 14.72
C GLN A 89 -3.44 -2.94 13.97
N ALA A 90 -3.55 -3.23 12.68
CA ALA A 90 -4.73 -2.89 11.92
C ALA A 90 -5.88 -3.77 12.43
N ASN A 91 -6.74 -3.20 13.28
CA ASN A 91 -8.02 -3.80 13.60
C ASN A 91 -8.81 -3.91 12.29
N GLY A 92 -8.77 -5.09 11.67
CA GLY A 92 -9.28 -5.32 10.33
C GLY A 92 -10.74 -4.89 10.20
N GLY A 93 -10.97 -3.84 9.41
CA GLY A 93 -12.29 -3.50 8.91
C GLY A 93 -12.74 -4.61 7.97
N ASN A 94 -13.45 -5.60 8.49
CA ASN A 94 -14.29 -6.48 7.69
C ASN A 94 -15.40 -5.60 7.10
N ALA A 95 -15.32 -5.34 5.80
CA ALA A 95 -16.43 -4.83 4.99
C ALA A 95 -16.70 -5.83 3.86
#